data_AF-A0A538B0I3-F1
#
_entry.id   AF-A0A538B0I3-F1
#
_cell.length_a   1.000
_cell.length_b   1.000
_cell.length_c   1.000
_cell.angle_alpha   90.00
_cell.angle_beta   90.00
_cell.angle_gamma   90.00
#
_symmetry.space_group_name_H-M   'P 1'
#
loop_
_entity.id
_entity.type
_entity.pdbx_description
1 polymer ?
#
loop_
_entity_poly.entity_id
_entity_poly.type
_entity_poly.pdbx_seq_one_letter_code
_entity_poly.pdbx_strand_id
1 'polypeptide(L)'
;MSEPAWVAVGTLAVVVVWLGLALVGAVRELGTLRGRVDALEAAGASTTQLETGLAVGAPAPAWTIATPGGGAASSSSFEGRRHLLVFADATCRACDDLVPAVIAAASRGTVPPLAVIGRGDAAATPGPWRAADVRVRIGSERGDEVSEAYGVD
;
A
#
# COMPACT_ATOMS: atom_id res chain seq x y z
N MET A 1 32.07 -45.44 45.41
CA MET A 1 31.25 -44.73 44.39
C MET A 1 32.22 -43.89 43.59
N SER A 2 32.39 -44.18 42.30
CA SER A 2 33.48 -43.68 41.47
C SER A 2 33.36 -42.17 41.22
N GLU A 3 34.42 -41.42 41.55
CA GLU A 3 34.60 -39.98 41.32
C GLU A 3 34.14 -39.44 39.94
N PRO A 4 34.27 -40.15 38.80
CA PRO A 4 33.76 -39.65 37.51
C PRO A 4 32.24 -39.49 37.44
N ALA A 5 31.46 -40.22 38.25
CA ALA A 5 30.00 -40.17 38.17
C ALA A 5 29.44 -38.81 38.64
N TRP A 6 30.04 -38.23 39.68
CA TRP A 6 29.64 -36.90 40.17
C TRP A 6 29.98 -35.78 39.20
N VAL A 7 31.12 -35.88 38.51
CA VAL A 7 31.51 -34.93 37.46
C VAL A 7 30.54 -35.00 36.29
N ALA A 8 30.17 -36.21 35.85
CA ALA A 8 29.19 -36.40 34.79
C ALA A 8 27.82 -35.80 35.15
N VAL A 9 27.33 -36.07 36.36
CA VAL A 9 26.05 -35.52 36.85
C VAL A 9 26.11 -33.99 36.98
N GLY A 10 27.20 -33.45 37.51
CA GLY A 10 27.39 -32.00 37.61
C GLY A 10 27.42 -31.32 36.24
N THR A 11 28.12 -31.93 35.27
CA THR A 11 28.21 -31.40 33.90
C THR A 11 26.86 -31.45 33.20
N LEU A 12 26.12 -32.55 33.32
CA LEU A 12 24.77 -32.68 32.80
C LEU A 12 23.84 -31.62 33.40
N ALA A 13 23.89 -31.41 34.72
CA ALA A 13 23.08 -30.41 35.40
C ALA A 13 23.39 -28.99 34.89
N VAL A 14 24.66 -28.64 34.73
CA VAL A 14 25.08 -27.34 34.18
C VAL A 14 24.58 -27.16 32.74
N VAL A 15 24.73 -28.18 31.89
CA VAL A 15 24.27 -28.14 30.50
C VAL A 15 22.74 -27.98 30.43
N VAL A 16 21.99 -28.69 31.27
CA VAL A 16 20.53 -28.59 31.35
C VAL A 16 20.10 -27.19 31.80
N VAL A 17 20.74 -26.64 32.83
CA VAL A 17 20.44 -25.28 33.31
C VAL A 17 20.78 -24.24 32.24
N TRP A 18 21.92 -24.39 31.56
CA TRP A 18 22.34 -23.48 30.49
C TRP A 18 21.37 -23.53 29.29
N LEU A 19 20.98 -24.74 28.85
CA LEU A 19 19.97 -24.92 27.79
C LEU A 19 18.62 -24.31 28.17
N GLY A 20 18.19 -24.47 29.42
CA GLY A 20 16.96 -23.85 29.92
C GLY A 20 17.01 -22.33 29.85
N LEU A 21 18.11 -21.72 30.29
CA LEU A 21 18.30 -20.26 30.21
C LEU A 21 18.36 -19.77 28.76
N ALA A 22 19.07 -20.47 27.87
CA ALA A 22 19.15 -20.14 26.46
C ALA A 22 17.77 -20.22 25.78
N LEU A 23 16.97 -21.25 26.09
CA LEU A 23 15.62 -21.42 25.57
C LEU A 23 14.69 -20.29 26.04
N VAL A 24 14.75 -19.90 27.32
CA VAL A 24 13.98 -18.77 27.85
C VAL A 24 14.38 -17.46 27.18
N GLY A 25 15.68 -17.25 26.91
CA GLY A 25 16.17 -16.12 26.13
C GLY A 25 15.56 -16.07 24.73
N ALA A 26 15.64 -17.17 23.99
CA ALA A 26 15.09 -17.28 22.64
C ALA A 26 13.56 -17.09 22.59
N VAL A 27 12.82 -17.62 23.58
CA VAL A 27 11.37 -17.44 23.67
C VAL A 27 11.00 -15.97 23.91
N ARG A 28 11.77 -15.25 24.75
CA ARG A 28 11.55 -13.81 24.98
C ARG A 28 11.81 -12.98 23.73
N GLU A 29 12.83 -13.33 22.95
CA GLU A 29 13.17 -12.66 21.70
C GLU A 29 12.12 -12.92 20.61
N LEU A 30 11.60 -14.14 20.51
CA LEU A 30 10.48 -14.45 19.62
C LEU A 30 9.18 -13.73 20.04
N GLY A 31 8.98 -13.51 21.34
CA GLY A 31 7.85 -12.76 21.87
C GLY A 31 7.82 -11.29 21.42
N THR A 32 8.97 -10.62 21.37
CA THR A 32 9.05 -9.23 20.91
C THR A 32 8.81 -9.10 19.41
N LEU A 33 9.30 -10.05 18.61
CA LEU A 33 9.05 -10.10 17.17
C LEU A 33 7.57 -10.35 16.85
N ARG A 34 6.93 -11.30 17.53
CA ARG A 34 5.48 -11.54 17.38
C ARG A 34 4.67 -10.32 17.80
N GLY A 35 5.00 -9.68 18.92
CA GLY A 35 4.33 -8.46 19.36
C GLY A 35 4.44 -7.29 18.36
N ARG A 36 5.56 -7.19 17.62
CA ARG A 36 5.69 -6.20 16.53
C ARG A 36 4.84 -6.56 15.32
N VAL A 37 4.74 -7.83 14.96
CA VAL A 37 3.85 -8.29 13.89
C VAL A 37 2.40 -8.06 14.28
N ASP A 38 1.98 -8.42 15.49
CA ASP A 38 0.63 -8.16 16.00
C ASP A 38 0.35 -6.64 16.06
N ALA A 39 1.34 -5.82 16.40
CA ALA A 39 1.21 -4.36 16.35
C ALA A 39 1.13 -3.83 14.92
N LEU A 40 1.82 -4.43 13.94
CA LEU A 40 1.72 -4.11 12.51
C LEU A 40 0.43 -4.63 11.87
N GLU A 41 -0.16 -5.70 12.40
CA GLU A 41 -1.46 -6.25 12.00
C GLU A 41 -2.61 -5.51 12.67
N ALA A 42 -2.46 -5.06 13.92
CA ALA A 42 -3.40 -4.19 14.61
C ALA A 42 -3.34 -2.74 14.10
N ALA A 43 -2.14 -2.26 13.74
CA ALA A 43 -1.95 -1.08 12.89
C ALA A 43 -2.15 -1.43 11.40
N GLY A 44 -2.44 -2.69 11.10
CA GLY A 44 -2.81 -3.18 9.79
C GLY A 44 -4.11 -2.50 9.44
N ALA A 45 -4.00 -1.57 8.51
CA ALA A 45 -5.02 -0.55 8.30
C ALA A 45 -5.24 0.39 9.52
N SER A 46 -4.19 1.15 9.88
CA SER A 46 -4.40 2.59 9.70
C SER A 46 -4.68 2.80 8.20
N THR A 47 -5.89 2.43 7.76
CA THR A 47 -6.67 3.40 7.03
C THR A 47 -6.57 4.60 7.93
N THR A 48 -5.64 5.51 7.62
CA THR A 48 -5.91 6.91 7.89
C THR A 48 -7.32 7.04 7.37
N GLN A 49 -8.30 7.00 8.29
CA GLN A 49 -9.65 7.35 7.95
C GLN A 49 -9.41 8.70 7.31
N LEU A 50 -9.65 8.81 5.99
CA LEU A 50 -9.61 10.09 5.32
C LEU A 50 -10.77 10.86 5.96
N GLU A 51 -10.55 11.37 7.17
CA GLU A 51 -11.45 12.26 7.90
C GLU A 51 -11.73 13.50 7.03
N THR A 52 -10.80 13.78 6.12
CA THR A 52 -10.83 14.87 5.15
C THR A 52 -11.27 14.42 3.74
N GLY A 53 -11.68 13.18 3.51
CA GLY A 53 -12.11 12.75 2.17
C GLY A 53 -13.35 13.52 1.69
N LEU A 54 -13.46 13.77 0.38
CA LEU A 54 -14.61 14.46 -0.20
C LEU A 54 -15.94 13.80 0.22
N ALA A 55 -16.81 14.58 0.88
CA ALA A 55 -18.08 14.08 1.40
C ALA A 55 -18.99 13.50 0.29
N VAL A 56 -19.68 12.40 0.59
CA VAL A 56 -20.61 11.78 -0.36
C VAL A 56 -21.73 12.76 -0.72
N GLY A 57 -21.88 13.04 -2.02
CA GLY A 57 -22.86 13.99 -2.55
C GLY A 57 -22.35 15.42 -2.73
N ALA A 58 -21.14 15.73 -2.24
CA ALA A 58 -20.46 16.97 -2.59
C ALA A 58 -20.11 17.01 -4.09
N PRO A 59 -20.13 18.20 -4.73
CA PRO A 59 -19.67 18.33 -6.10
C PRO A 59 -18.19 17.97 -6.21
N ALA A 60 -17.86 17.13 -7.20
CA ALA A 60 -16.48 16.75 -7.46
C ALA A 60 -15.67 17.98 -7.96
N PRO A 61 -14.52 18.30 -7.34
CA PRO A 61 -13.63 19.36 -7.80
C PRO A 61 -13.20 19.16 -9.26
N ALA A 62 -13.01 20.27 -9.98
CA ALA A 62 -12.43 20.20 -11.31
C ALA A 62 -10.93 19.92 -11.21
N TRP A 63 -10.41 19.10 -12.13
CA TRP A 63 -8.99 18.74 -12.16
C TRP A 63 -8.46 18.67 -13.58
N THR A 64 -7.16 18.90 -13.72
CA THR A 64 -6.41 18.73 -14.97
C THR A 64 -5.05 18.13 -14.65
N ILE A 65 -4.73 17.01 -15.28
CA ILE A 65 -3.50 16.24 -15.03
C ILE A 65 -2.71 16.05 -16.32
N ALA A 66 -1.39 15.98 -16.20
CA ALA A 66 -0.50 15.72 -17.33
C ALA A 66 -0.48 14.21 -17.63
N THR A 67 -0.73 13.83 -18.86
CA THR A 67 -0.70 12.42 -19.29
C THR A 67 0.72 12.01 -19.70
N PRO A 68 1.10 10.72 -19.56
CA PRO A 68 2.40 10.22 -20.01
C PRO A 68 2.70 10.43 -21.50
N GLY A 69 1.67 10.63 -22.33
CA GLY A 69 1.79 10.90 -23.77
C GLY A 69 2.01 12.38 -24.14
N GLY A 70 2.22 13.26 -23.15
CA GLY A 70 2.42 14.71 -23.38
C GLY A 70 1.14 15.52 -23.58
N GLY A 71 -0.04 14.90 -23.49
CA GLY A 71 -1.34 15.59 -23.45
C GLY A 71 -1.78 15.91 -22.02
N ALA A 72 -2.93 16.58 -21.90
CA ALA A 72 -3.60 16.78 -20.61
C ALA A 72 -4.94 16.02 -20.57
N ALA A 73 -5.32 15.51 -19.41
CA ALA A 73 -6.64 14.96 -19.14
C ALA A 73 -7.33 15.84 -18.10
N SER A 74 -8.60 16.17 -18.34
CA SER A 74 -9.40 17.01 -17.45
C SER A 74 -10.70 16.33 -17.04
N SER A 75 -11.24 16.73 -15.89
CA SER A 75 -12.54 16.28 -15.39
C SER A 75 -13.68 16.56 -16.38
N SER A 76 -13.57 17.63 -17.19
CA SER A 76 -14.56 17.98 -18.22
C SER A 76 -14.76 16.88 -19.27
N SER A 77 -13.74 16.05 -19.50
CA SER A 77 -13.88 14.88 -20.40
C SER A 77 -14.81 13.81 -19.84
N PHE A 78 -15.16 13.86 -18.55
CA PHE A 78 -16.05 12.92 -17.87
C PHE A 78 -17.39 13.54 -17.44
N GLU A 79 -17.66 14.81 -17.79
CA GLU A 79 -18.91 15.47 -17.45
C GLU A 79 -20.13 14.71 -17.97
N GLY A 80 -21.20 14.69 -17.16
CA GLY A 80 -22.44 13.99 -17.47
C GLY A 80 -22.35 12.45 -17.42
N ARG A 81 -21.19 11.88 -17.03
CA ARG A 81 -20.98 10.44 -16.96
C ARG A 81 -20.49 10.00 -15.58
N ARG A 82 -20.98 8.84 -15.13
CA ARG A 82 -20.41 8.17 -13.95
C ARG A 82 -18.99 7.73 -14.30
N HIS A 83 -18.04 8.09 -13.46
CA HIS A 83 -16.64 7.71 -13.61
C HIS A 83 -16.03 7.47 -12.23
N LEU A 84 -14.93 6.73 -12.21
CA LEU A 84 -14.12 6.47 -11.03
C LEU A 84 -12.84 7.31 -11.09
N LEU A 85 -12.45 7.85 -9.95
CA LEU A 85 -11.16 8.51 -9.77
C LEU A 85 -10.35 7.69 -8.77
N VAL A 86 -9.16 7.26 -9.18
CA VAL A 86 -8.26 6.45 -8.35
C VAL A 86 -6.96 7.20 -8.17
N PHE A 87 -6.61 7.48 -6.93
CA PHE A 87 -5.33 8.06 -6.55
C PHE A 87 -4.36 6.93 -6.24
N ALA A 88 -3.18 6.96 -6.85
CA ALA A 88 -2.14 5.97 -6.66
C ALA A 88 -0.76 6.61 -6.66
N ASP A 89 0.16 6.11 -5.85
CA ASP A 89 1.55 6.57 -5.86
C ASP A 89 2.40 5.61 -6.71
N ALA A 90 3.23 6.14 -7.62
CA ALA A 90 4.10 5.31 -8.46
C ALA A 90 5.18 4.57 -7.64
N THR A 91 5.44 4.98 -6.40
CA THR A 91 6.37 4.34 -5.47
C THR A 91 5.69 3.29 -4.56
N CYS A 92 4.36 3.19 -4.61
CA CYS A 92 3.58 2.26 -3.80
C CYS A 92 3.59 0.85 -4.43
N ARG A 93 4.30 -0.09 -3.78
CA ARG A 93 4.38 -1.49 -4.26
C ARG A 93 3.02 -2.19 -4.33
N ALA A 94 2.11 -1.89 -3.41
CA ALA A 94 0.76 -2.48 -3.47
C ALA A 94 -0.05 -2.00 -4.68
N CYS A 95 0.28 -0.81 -5.18
CA CYS A 95 -0.38 -0.19 -6.32
C CYS A 95 0.04 -0.84 -7.65
N ASP A 96 1.18 -1.53 -7.69
CA ASP A 96 1.66 -2.26 -8.86
C ASP A 96 0.71 -3.38 -9.32
N ASP A 97 0.02 -4.02 -8.37
CA ASP A 97 -0.98 -5.07 -8.67
C ASP A 97 -2.40 -4.49 -8.77
N LEU A 98 -2.74 -3.51 -7.92
CA LEU A 98 -4.08 -2.93 -7.85
C LEU A 98 -4.43 -2.14 -9.12
N VAL A 99 -3.55 -1.22 -9.54
CA VAL A 99 -3.85 -0.30 -10.65
C VAL A 99 -4.11 -1.07 -11.95
N PRO A 100 -3.27 -2.04 -12.37
CA PRO A 100 -3.56 -2.86 -13.56
C PRO A 100 -4.86 -3.66 -13.46
N ALA A 101 -5.21 -4.18 -12.27
CA ALA A 101 -6.45 -4.93 -12.07
C ALA A 101 -7.70 -4.05 -12.29
N VAL A 102 -7.69 -2.82 -11.76
CA VAL A 102 -8.80 -1.86 -11.90
C VAL A 102 -8.89 -1.34 -13.35
N ILE A 103 -7.75 -1.08 -14.00
CA ILE A 103 -7.69 -0.74 -15.43
C ILE A 103 -8.32 -1.87 -16.26
N ALA A 104 -7.94 -3.12 -16.01
CA ALA A 104 -8.48 -4.27 -16.73
C ALA A 104 -10.00 -4.43 -16.50
N ALA A 105 -10.50 -4.13 -15.30
CA ALA A 105 -11.93 -4.09 -15.01
C ALA A 105 -12.66 -3.00 -15.82
N ALA A 106 -12.08 -1.79 -15.92
CA ALA A 106 -12.65 -0.70 -16.69
C ALA A 106 -12.68 -1.02 -18.19
N SER A 107 -11.61 -1.62 -18.73
CA SER A 107 -11.54 -2.05 -20.12
C SER A 107 -12.56 -3.17 -20.46
N ARG A 108 -12.89 -4.03 -19.49
CA ARG A 108 -13.96 -5.03 -19.64
C ARG A 108 -15.37 -4.45 -19.47
N GLY A 109 -15.50 -3.20 -19.03
CA GLY A 109 -16.78 -2.56 -18.73
C GLY A 109 -17.46 -3.07 -17.46
N THR A 110 -16.73 -3.77 -16.58
CA THR A 110 -17.27 -4.20 -15.28
C THR A 110 -17.34 -3.06 -14.27
N VAL A 111 -16.58 -1.99 -14.50
CA VAL A 111 -16.64 -0.74 -13.73
C VAL A 111 -16.80 0.45 -14.68
N PRO A 112 -17.26 1.62 -14.18
CA PRO A 112 -17.34 2.84 -14.99
C PRO A 112 -15.98 3.26 -15.56
N PRO A 113 -15.97 4.17 -16.56
CA PRO A 113 -14.74 4.83 -17.01
C PRO A 113 -13.92 5.36 -15.83
N LEU A 114 -12.60 5.22 -15.94
CA LEU A 114 -11.67 5.43 -14.84
C LEU A 114 -10.66 6.51 -15.21
N ALA A 115 -10.33 7.36 -14.24
CA ALA A 115 -9.14 8.18 -14.24
C ALA A 115 -8.22 7.77 -13.10
N VAL A 116 -6.95 7.48 -13.39
CA VAL A 116 -5.91 7.20 -12.39
C VAL A 116 -5.01 8.43 -12.29
N ILE A 117 -4.90 8.98 -11.09
CA ILE A 117 -4.03 10.10 -10.77
C ILE A 117 -2.83 9.56 -10.00
N GLY A 118 -1.68 9.65 -10.64
CA GLY A 118 -0.37 9.30 -10.09
C GLY A 118 0.25 10.47 -9.33
N ARG A 119 0.76 10.26 -8.12
CA ARG A 119 1.67 11.23 -7.51
C ARG A 119 3.02 11.21 -8.23
N GLY A 120 3.52 12.37 -8.67
CA GLY A 120 4.84 12.52 -9.30
C GLY A 120 4.81 13.01 -10.74
N ASP A 121 5.90 12.79 -11.47
CA ASP A 121 5.98 13.21 -12.88
C ASP A 121 5.38 12.16 -13.84
N ALA A 122 4.89 12.63 -14.99
CA ALA A 122 4.21 11.77 -15.96
C ALA A 122 5.19 10.79 -16.64
N ALA A 123 6.50 11.06 -16.56
CA ALA A 123 7.54 10.18 -17.07
C ALA A 123 7.77 8.98 -16.15
N ALA A 124 7.57 9.16 -14.84
CA ALA A 124 7.70 8.16 -13.78
C ALA A 124 6.49 7.23 -13.70
N THR A 125 5.44 7.46 -14.50
CA THR A 125 4.29 6.55 -14.59
C THR A 125 4.76 5.16 -15.08
N PRO A 126 4.55 4.09 -14.28
CA PRO A 126 4.96 2.74 -14.63
C PRO A 126 4.41 2.29 -15.99
N GLY A 127 5.23 1.57 -16.75
CA GLY A 127 4.84 0.98 -18.04
C GLY A 127 3.48 0.25 -18.04
N PRO A 128 3.19 -0.67 -17.09
CA PRO A 128 1.93 -1.39 -17.06
C PRO A 128 0.72 -0.52 -16.76
N TRP A 129 0.93 0.68 -16.21
CA TRP A 129 -0.17 1.60 -15.97
C TRP A 129 -0.59 2.23 -17.27
N ARG A 130 0.32 2.52 -18.22
CA ARG A 130 0.09 3.26 -19.48
C ARG A 130 -0.95 2.60 -20.40
N ALA A 131 -2.21 2.63 -20.00
CA ALA A 131 -3.35 2.22 -20.78
C ALA A 131 -3.76 3.40 -21.66
N ALA A 132 -3.80 3.16 -22.96
CA ALA A 132 -4.27 4.11 -23.96
C ALA A 132 -5.70 3.75 -24.41
N ASP A 133 -6.62 3.51 -23.47
CA ASP A 133 -8.05 3.30 -23.78
C ASP A 133 -8.83 4.60 -23.51
N VAL A 134 -9.87 4.88 -24.31
CA VAL A 134 -10.74 6.05 -24.14
C VAL A 134 -11.45 6.01 -22.78
N ARG A 135 -11.64 4.81 -22.22
CA ARG A 135 -12.25 4.58 -20.90
C ARG A 135 -11.29 4.73 -19.72
N VAL A 136 -9.98 4.79 -19.97
CA VAL A 136 -8.96 4.85 -18.93
C VAL A 136 -8.03 6.03 -19.20
N ARG A 137 -8.11 7.06 -18.36
CA ARG A 137 -7.17 8.19 -18.41
C ARG A 137 -6.17 8.09 -17.27
N ILE A 138 -4.91 8.31 -17.58
CA ILE A 138 -3.84 8.25 -16.58
C ILE A 138 -3.02 9.50 -16.73
N GLY A 139 -2.81 10.16 -15.61
CA GLY A 139 -1.94 11.31 -15.55
C GLY A 139 -1.32 11.44 -14.18
N SER A 140 -0.42 12.39 -14.07
CA SER A 140 0.30 12.65 -12.84
C SER A 140 0.14 14.10 -12.40
N GLU A 141 0.23 14.31 -11.09
CA GLU A 141 0.26 15.61 -10.45
C GLU A 141 1.64 15.87 -9.82
N ARG A 142 2.18 17.08 -9.99
CA ARG A 142 3.53 17.43 -9.50
C ARG A 142 3.55 17.99 -8.07
N GLY A 143 2.40 18.35 -7.50
CA GLY A 143 2.32 19.06 -6.23
C GLY A 143 1.04 18.78 -5.44
N ASP A 144 0.45 17.60 -5.63
CA ASP A 144 -0.73 17.12 -4.88
C ASP A 144 -2.00 17.99 -5.01
N GLU A 145 -2.06 18.89 -5.99
CA GLU A 145 -3.16 19.84 -6.19
C GLU A 145 -4.54 19.17 -6.33
N VAL A 146 -4.60 18.00 -7.00
CA VAL A 146 -5.86 17.26 -7.16
C VAL A 146 -6.12 16.42 -5.92
N SER A 147 -5.10 15.76 -5.39
CA SER A 147 -5.22 14.99 -4.16
C SER A 147 -5.73 15.85 -2.99
N GLU A 148 -5.18 17.05 -2.78
CA GLU A 148 -5.59 18.01 -1.74
C GLU A 148 -7.03 18.52 -1.96
N ALA A 149 -7.42 18.80 -3.21
CA ALA A 149 -8.80 19.23 -3.51
C ALA A 149 -9.85 18.16 -3.17
N TYR A 150 -9.47 16.89 -3.26
CA TYR A 150 -10.32 15.75 -2.87
C TYR A 150 -10.09 15.31 -1.41
N GLY A 151 -9.17 15.96 -0.71
CA GLY A 151 -8.78 15.68 0.68
C GLY A 151 -8.15 14.30 0.86
N VAL A 152 -7.37 13.87 -0.13
CA VAL A 152 -6.56 12.65 -0.15
C VAL A 152 -5.10 13.05 0.10
N ASP A 153 -4.51 12.58 1.19
CA ASP A 153 -3.09 12.80 1.55
C ASP A 153 -2.22 11.55 1.22
#